data_AF-A0A8T4GAG3-F1
#
_entry.id   AF-A0A8T4GAG3-F1
#
_cell.length_a   1.000
_cell.length_b   1.000
_cell.length_c   1.000
_cell.angle_alpha   90.00
_cell.angle_beta   90.00
_cell.angle_gamma   90.00
#
_symmetry.space_group_name_H-M   'P 1'
#
loop_
_entity.id
_entity.type
_entity.pdbx_description
1 polymer ?
#
loop_
_entity_poly.entity_id
_entity_poly.type
_entity_poly.pdbx_seq_one_letter_code
_entity_poly.pdbx_strand_id
1 'polypeptide(L)'
;MVEFSFLGGLVVGPAVGLLATLAMDRVMPRLPEGATAPRVAASVLTGTHVDDAPDRLATWIHYVAGVGSGVLFLALVAATATLGATPVVTLGLAGVVMVGLMVGFFALVPLPRASGLPRQRIDQIRRDWGVCAVTYVVVAGVLVGVVDAGLPPL
;
A
#
# COMPACT_ATOMS: atom_id res chain seq x y z
N MET A 1 7.75 17.46 13.30
CA MET A 1 6.72 16.52 12.81
C MET A 1 5.39 17.07 13.26
N VAL A 2 4.49 17.28 12.31
CA VAL A 2 3.13 17.75 12.56
C VAL A 2 2.45 16.83 13.57
N GLU A 3 2.03 17.40 14.70
CA GLU A 3 1.06 16.75 15.58
C GLU A 3 -0.30 16.80 14.90
N PHE A 4 -0.65 15.75 14.16
CA PHE A 4 -2.02 15.60 13.70
C PHE A 4 -2.90 15.35 14.92
N SER A 5 -3.91 16.21 15.13
CA SER A 5 -5.04 15.79 15.95
C SER A 5 -5.59 14.47 15.38
N PHE A 6 -6.14 13.61 16.22
CA PHE A 6 -6.70 12.31 15.79
C PHE A 6 -7.62 12.45 14.57
N LEU A 7 -8.35 13.57 14.48
CA LEU A 7 -9.23 13.94 13.36
C LEU A 7 -8.49 14.38 12.09
N GLY A 8 -7.36 15.09 12.21
CA GLY A 8 -6.49 15.41 11.07
C GLY A 8 -5.86 14.15 10.45
N GLY A 9 -5.42 13.20 11.29
CA GLY A 9 -4.92 11.90 10.83
C GLY A 9 -5.99 11.07 10.10
N LEU A 10 -7.25 11.18 10.54
CA LEU A 10 -8.40 10.49 9.94
C LEU A 10 -8.71 10.96 8.51
N VAL A 11 -8.32 12.17 8.12
CA VAL A 11 -8.53 12.69 6.76
C VAL A 11 -7.26 12.56 5.91
N VAL A 12 -6.10 12.88 6.49
CA VAL A 12 -4.83 12.88 5.77
C VAL A 12 -4.41 11.46 5.40
N GLY A 13 -4.55 10.49 6.31
CA GLY A 13 -4.17 9.09 6.05
C GLY A 13 -4.91 8.49 4.85
N PRO A 14 -6.25 8.57 4.80
CA PRO A 14 -7.02 8.12 3.65
C PRO A 14 -6.68 8.84 2.35
N ALA A 15 -6.48 10.17 2.39
CA ALA A 15 -6.13 10.95 1.21
C ALA A 15 -4.76 10.57 0.65
N VAL A 16 -3.75 10.45 1.52
CA VAL A 16 -2.41 9.96 1.17
C VAL A 16 -2.51 8.57 0.56
N GLY A 17 -3.27 7.68 1.19
CA GLY A 17 -3.42 6.31 0.70
C GLY A 17 -4.08 6.24 -0.67
N LEU A 18 -5.17 6.98 -0.88
CA LEU A 18 -5.84 7.06 -2.17
C LEU A 18 -4.90 7.58 -3.27
N LEU A 19 -4.17 8.67 -3.02
CA LEU A 19 -3.25 9.25 -4.01
C LEU A 19 -2.08 8.31 -4.33
N ALA A 20 -1.55 7.60 -3.33
CA ALA A 20 -0.52 6.59 -3.52
C ALA A 20 -1.04 5.40 -4.35
N THR A 21 -2.29 4.97 -4.13
CA THR A 21 -2.95 3.95 -4.95
C THR A 21 -3.13 4.40 -6.39
N LEU A 22 -3.57 5.64 -6.61
CA LEU A 22 -3.66 6.20 -7.97
C LEU A 22 -2.31 6.26 -8.69
N ALA A 23 -1.20 6.40 -7.94
CA ALA A 23 0.14 6.29 -8.52
C ALA A 23 0.49 4.83 -8.89
N MET A 24 0.08 3.84 -8.10
CA MET A 24 0.19 2.42 -8.46
C MET A 24 -0.57 2.12 -9.76
N ASP A 25 -1.76 2.68 -9.97
CA ASP A 25 -2.55 2.51 -11.21
C ASP A 25 -1.77 2.90 -12.47
N ARG A 26 -0.78 3.79 -12.35
CA ARG A 26 0.10 4.15 -13.47
C ARG A 26 1.19 3.12 -13.69
N VAL A 27 1.70 2.51 -12.62
CA VAL A 27 2.78 1.51 -12.69
C VAL A 27 2.25 0.13 -13.07
N MET A 28 1.10 -0.28 -12.55
CA MET A 28 0.53 -1.62 -12.73
C MET A 28 0.41 -2.05 -14.20
N PRO A 29 -0.09 -1.23 -15.15
CA PRO A 29 -0.20 -1.62 -16.56
C PRO A 29 1.15 -1.83 -17.26
N ARG A 30 2.26 -1.41 -16.64
CA ARG A 30 3.62 -1.54 -17.17
C ARG A 30 4.32 -2.81 -16.68
N LEU A 31 3.69 -3.56 -15.78
CA LEU A 31 4.22 -4.78 -15.20
C LEU A 31 3.41 -5.98 -15.68
N PRO A 32 4.06 -7.11 -16.05
CA PRO A 32 3.36 -8.31 -16.52
C PRO A 32 2.25 -8.80 -15.59
N GLU A 33 2.47 -8.73 -14.27
CA GLU A 33 1.53 -9.19 -13.24
C GLU A 33 1.00 -8.03 -12.35
N GLY A 34 1.10 -6.79 -12.83
CA GLY A 34 0.80 -5.60 -12.02
C GLY A 34 -0.64 -5.55 -11.49
N ALA A 35 -1.60 -6.04 -12.27
CA ALA A 35 -3.02 -6.10 -11.88
C ALA A 35 -3.43 -7.39 -11.15
N THR A 36 -2.51 -8.33 -10.95
CA THR A 36 -2.84 -9.66 -10.44
C THR A 36 -3.16 -9.65 -8.95
N ALA A 37 -2.45 -8.83 -8.15
CA ALA A 37 -2.66 -8.77 -6.70
C ALA A 37 -4.12 -8.45 -6.27
N PRO A 38 -4.78 -7.41 -6.82
CA PRO A 38 -6.18 -7.16 -6.48
C PRO A 38 -7.13 -8.25 -6.98
N ARG A 39 -6.83 -8.92 -8.10
CA ARG A 39 -7.62 -10.08 -8.58
C ARG A 39 -7.48 -11.29 -7.66
N VAL A 40 -6.28 -11.58 -7.15
CA VAL A 40 -6.05 -12.61 -6.12
C VAL A 40 -6.86 -12.32 -4.87
N ALA A 41 -6.89 -11.07 -4.40
CA ALA A 41 -7.70 -10.72 -3.24
C ALA A 41 -9.19 -10.92 -3.50
N ALA A 42 -9.70 -10.46 -4.66
CA ALA A 42 -11.09 -10.66 -5.04
C ALA A 42 -11.44 -12.15 -5.15
N SER A 43 -10.59 -12.95 -5.79
CA SER A 43 -10.80 -14.39 -5.99
C SER A 43 -10.86 -15.15 -4.66
N VAL A 44 -10.02 -14.77 -3.69
CA VAL A 44 -10.04 -15.36 -2.34
C VAL A 44 -11.32 -15.02 -1.60
N LEU A 45 -11.84 -13.79 -1.75
CA LEU A 45 -13.11 -13.39 -1.12
C LEU A 45 -14.33 -14.05 -1.77
N THR A 46 -14.29 -14.33 -3.07
CA THR A 46 -15.41 -14.94 -3.81
C THR A 46 -15.30 -16.45 -3.94
N GLY A 47 -14.16 -17.05 -3.59
CA GLY A 47 -13.89 -18.46 -3.81
C GLY A 47 -13.80 -18.86 -5.29
N THR A 48 -13.53 -17.90 -6.19
CA THR A 48 -13.45 -18.13 -7.64
C THR A 48 -11.99 -18.30 -8.10
N HIS A 49 -11.81 -18.83 -9.31
CA HIS A 49 -10.51 -18.82 -9.98
C HIS A 49 -10.02 -17.38 -10.17
N VAL A 50 -8.70 -17.13 -10.12
CA VAL A 50 -8.14 -15.77 -10.25
C VAL A 50 -8.51 -15.10 -11.58
N ASP A 51 -8.53 -15.87 -12.66
CA ASP A 51 -8.90 -15.36 -14.00
C ASP A 51 -10.39 -15.01 -14.14
N ASP A 52 -11.24 -15.56 -13.25
CA ASP A 52 -12.70 -15.32 -13.22
C ASP A 52 -13.10 -14.33 -12.12
N ALA A 53 -12.14 -13.77 -11.38
CA ALA A 53 -12.41 -12.87 -10.27
C ALA A 53 -13.09 -11.57 -10.76
N PRO A 54 -14.14 -11.07 -10.09
CA PRO A 54 -14.86 -9.89 -10.58
C PRO A 54 -13.97 -8.64 -10.57
N ASP A 55 -13.74 -8.04 -11.75
CA ASP A 55 -12.88 -6.86 -11.90
C ASP A 55 -13.32 -5.66 -11.04
N ARG A 56 -14.64 -5.46 -10.88
CA ARG A 56 -15.19 -4.41 -10.02
C ARG A 56 -14.80 -4.62 -8.55
N LEU A 57 -14.84 -5.87 -8.08
CA LEU A 57 -14.47 -6.20 -6.70
C LEU A 57 -12.96 -6.06 -6.50
N ALA A 58 -12.16 -6.52 -7.46
CA ALA A 58 -10.71 -6.34 -7.45
C ALA A 58 -10.33 -4.85 -7.34
N THR A 59 -11.00 -4.00 -8.14
CA THR A 59 -10.84 -2.54 -8.09
C THR A 59 -11.24 -1.97 -6.73
N TRP A 60 -12.39 -2.38 -6.19
CA TRP A 60 -12.84 -1.93 -4.87
C TRP A 60 -11.86 -2.28 -3.75
N ILE A 61 -11.40 -3.54 -3.72
CA ILE A 61 -10.41 -4.00 -2.73
C ILE A 61 -9.11 -3.22 -2.90
N HIS A 62 -8.67 -2.96 -4.13
CA HIS A 62 -7.45 -2.19 -4.39
C HIS A 62 -7.50 -0.81 -3.72
N TYR A 63 -8.59 -0.06 -3.92
CA TYR A 63 -8.74 1.28 -3.33
C TYR A 63 -9.00 1.24 -1.82
N VAL A 64 -9.81 0.29 -1.31
CA VAL A 64 -10.06 0.17 0.13
C VAL A 64 -8.78 -0.20 0.88
N ALA A 65 -8.04 -1.19 0.38
CA ALA A 65 -6.75 -1.59 0.94
C ALA A 65 -5.73 -0.44 0.83
N GLY A 66 -5.74 0.27 -0.28
CA GLY A 66 -4.92 1.45 -0.53
C GLY A 66 -5.18 2.59 0.45
N VAL A 67 -6.44 2.93 0.69
CA VAL A 67 -6.85 3.94 1.69
C VAL A 67 -6.46 3.49 3.11
N GLY A 68 -6.76 2.25 3.48
CA GLY A 68 -6.41 1.70 4.80
C GLY A 68 -4.89 1.66 5.02
N SER A 69 -4.14 1.35 3.98
CA SER A 69 -2.67 1.38 3.99
C SER A 69 -2.12 2.78 4.27
N GLY A 70 -2.82 3.84 3.86
CA GLY A 70 -2.38 5.22 4.09
C GLY A 70 -2.54 5.61 5.55
N VAL A 71 -3.66 5.20 6.15
CA VAL A 71 -3.89 5.33 7.61
C VAL A 71 -2.82 4.56 8.38
N LEU A 72 -2.56 3.31 8.00
CA LEU A 72 -1.54 2.48 8.63
C LEU A 72 -0.14 3.12 8.51
N PHE A 73 0.20 3.65 7.34
CA PHE A 73 1.49 4.31 7.11
C PHE A 73 1.68 5.54 8.02
N LEU A 74 0.65 6.40 8.15
CA LEU A 74 0.71 7.53 9.08
C LEU A 74 0.84 7.08 10.53
N ALA A 75 0.15 6.01 10.93
CA ALA A 75 0.30 5.45 12.26
C ALA A 75 1.72 4.93 12.51
N LEU A 76 2.35 4.30 11.52
CA LEU A 76 3.76 3.88 11.61
C LEU A 76 4.71 5.08 11.70
N VAL A 77 4.46 6.14 10.93
CA VAL A 77 5.24 7.39 11.02
C VAL A 77 5.12 8.00 12.43
N ALA A 78 3.90 8.11 12.98
CA ALA A 78 3.68 8.61 14.32
C ALA A 78 4.34 7.73 15.39
N ALA A 79 4.27 6.40 15.25
CA ALA A 79 4.92 5.48 16.17
C ALA A 79 6.45 5.60 16.11
N THR A 80 7.03 5.60 14.92
CA THR A 80 8.49 5.73 14.73
C THR A 80 9.02 7.11 15.11
N ALA A 81 8.19 8.15 15.05
CA ALA A 81 8.52 9.49 15.52
C ALA A 81 8.88 9.54 17.01
N THR A 82 8.27 8.68 17.84
CA THR A 82 8.53 8.60 19.29
C THR A 82 9.97 8.21 19.62
N LEU A 83 10.73 7.70 18.65
CA LEU A 83 12.14 7.37 18.81
C LEU A 83 13.06 8.60 18.77
N GLY A 84 12.52 9.81 18.53
CA GLY A 84 13.29 11.05 18.50
C GLY A 84 14.22 11.18 17.29
N ALA A 85 13.98 10.41 16.22
CA ALA A 85 14.77 10.44 15.00
C ALA A 85 14.47 11.68 14.14
N THR A 86 15.34 11.95 13.16
CA THR A 86 15.08 13.01 12.16
C THR A 86 13.91 12.61 11.25
N PRO A 87 13.16 13.55 10.66
CA PRO A 87 12.02 13.24 9.81
C PRO A 87 12.34 12.27 8.67
N VAL A 88 13.52 12.41 8.05
CA VAL A 88 14.00 11.52 6.98
C VAL A 88 14.17 10.09 7.48
N VAL A 89 14.77 9.92 8.66
CA VAL A 89 14.98 8.60 9.27
C VAL A 89 13.63 8.00 9.69
N THR A 90 12.73 8.79 10.27
CA THR A 90 11.37 8.36 10.63
C THR A 90 10.59 7.85 9.40
N LEU A 91 10.54 8.63 8.31
CA LEU A 91 9.88 8.22 7.07
C LEU A 91 10.54 6.99 6.45
N GLY A 92 11.88 6.91 6.48
CA GLY A 92 12.63 5.76 6.00
C GLY A 92 12.27 4.47 6.75
N LEU A 93 12.26 4.52 8.09
CA LEU A 93 11.91 3.37 8.93
C LEU A 93 10.46 2.93 8.74
N ALA A 94 9.51 3.88 8.81
CA ALA A 94 8.09 3.60 8.57
C ALA A 94 7.87 3.02 7.16
N GLY A 95 8.59 3.53 6.16
CA GLY A 95 8.53 3.06 4.78
C GLY A 95 9.03 1.63 4.63
N VAL A 96 10.18 1.29 5.20
CA VAL A 96 10.72 -0.09 5.17
C VAL A 96 9.73 -1.06 5.83
N VAL A 97 9.19 -0.70 6.99
CA VAL A 97 8.19 -1.53 7.68
C VAL A 97 6.94 -1.69 6.82
N MET A 98 6.44 -0.61 6.22
CA MET A 98 5.23 -0.64 5.40
C MET A 98 5.40 -1.50 4.14
N VAL A 99 6.54 -1.39 3.44
CA VAL A 99 6.86 -2.26 2.30
C VAL A 99 6.87 -3.73 2.75
N GLY A 100 7.53 -4.02 3.87
CA GLY A 100 7.56 -5.36 4.45
C GLY A 100 6.16 -5.90 4.77
N LEU A 101 5.29 -5.07 5.35
CA LEU A 101 3.90 -5.43 5.64
C LEU A 101 3.10 -5.68 4.36
N MET A 102 3.15 -4.80 3.36
CA MET A 102 2.41 -4.97 2.11
C MET A 102 2.86 -6.22 1.34
N VAL A 103 4.17 -6.39 1.17
CA VAL A 103 4.74 -7.53 0.44
C VAL A 103 4.52 -8.83 1.22
N GLY A 104 4.82 -8.83 2.52
CA GLY A 104 4.65 -9.99 3.39
C GLY A 104 3.20 -10.42 3.53
N PHE A 105 2.29 -9.48 3.79
CA PHE A 105 0.86 -9.77 3.89
C PHE A 105 0.37 -10.44 2.61
N PHE A 106 0.63 -9.85 1.44
CA PHE A 106 0.18 -10.43 0.17
C PHE A 106 0.80 -11.81 -0.10
N ALA A 107 2.12 -11.95 0.09
CA ALA A 107 2.84 -13.17 -0.24
C ALA A 107 2.49 -14.35 0.67
N LEU A 108 2.08 -14.08 1.92
CA LEU A 108 1.80 -15.08 2.95
C LEU A 108 0.31 -15.32 3.18
N VAL A 109 -0.57 -14.36 2.84
CA VAL A 109 -2.00 -14.44 3.15
C VAL A 109 -2.87 -14.72 1.91
N PRO A 110 -3.16 -13.78 1.00
CA PRO A 110 -4.03 -14.04 -0.12
C PRO A 110 -3.38 -14.94 -1.17
N LEU A 111 -2.09 -14.75 -1.49
CA LEU A 111 -1.46 -15.48 -2.60
C LEU A 111 -1.47 -17.01 -2.41
N PRO A 112 -1.16 -17.57 -1.22
CA PRO A 112 -1.25 -19.02 -1.01
C PRO A 112 -2.68 -19.58 -1.00
N ARG A 113 -3.70 -18.72 -0.83
CA ARG A 113 -5.12 -19.09 -0.78
C ARG A 113 -5.80 -19.03 -2.15
N ALA A 114 -5.20 -18.34 -3.10
CA ALA A 114 -5.74 -18.22 -4.45
C ALA A 114 -5.58 -19.52 -5.24
N SER A 115 -6.59 -19.87 -6.03
CA SER A 115 -6.57 -20.97 -6.99
C SER A 115 -6.32 -20.43 -8.40
N GLY A 116 -5.79 -21.27 -9.29
CA GLY A 116 -5.64 -20.92 -10.69
C GLY A 116 -4.34 -20.22 -11.10
N LEU A 117 -3.35 -20.18 -10.21
CA LEU A 117 -2.04 -19.62 -10.50
C LEU A 117 -1.02 -20.74 -10.76
N PRO A 118 -0.43 -20.83 -11.96
CA PRO A 118 0.74 -21.66 -12.22
C PRO A 118 1.89 -21.29 -11.28
N ARG A 119 2.60 -22.29 -10.76
CA ARG A 119 3.73 -22.08 -9.83
C ARG A 119 4.81 -21.17 -10.40
N GLN A 120 5.03 -21.23 -11.71
CA GLN A 120 6.01 -20.42 -12.44
C GLN A 120 5.67 -18.92 -12.43
N ARG A 121 4.39 -18.54 -12.28
CA ARG A 121 3.95 -17.14 -12.23
C ARG A 121 4.09 -16.52 -10.84
N ILE A 122 4.16 -17.33 -9.78
CA ILE A 122 4.15 -16.85 -8.39
C ILE A 122 5.29 -15.88 -8.08
N ASP A 123 6.51 -16.18 -8.54
CA ASP A 123 7.67 -15.32 -8.28
C ASP A 123 7.56 -13.99 -9.05
N GLN A 124 7.05 -14.03 -10.28
CA GLN A 124 6.78 -12.83 -11.07
C GLN A 124 5.71 -11.96 -10.41
N ILE A 125 4.61 -12.56 -9.92
CA ILE A 125 3.54 -11.89 -9.19
C ILE A 125 4.08 -11.20 -7.94
N ARG A 126 4.92 -11.89 -7.16
CA ARG A 126 5.56 -11.33 -5.96
C ARG A 126 6.48 -10.15 -6.28
N ARG A 127 7.27 -10.28 -7.35
CA ARG A 127 8.19 -9.22 -7.79
C ARG A 127 7.44 -7.98 -8.23
N ASP A 128 6.44 -8.14 -9.09
CA ASP A 128 5.65 -7.02 -9.63
C ASP A 128 4.83 -6.37 -8.52
N TRP A 129 4.28 -7.16 -7.57
CA TRP A 129 3.68 -6.63 -6.35
C TRP A 129 4.68 -5.82 -5.51
N GLY A 130 5.91 -6.30 -5.37
CA GLY A 130 6.98 -5.56 -4.69
C GLY A 130 7.23 -4.18 -5.29
N VAL A 131 7.26 -4.08 -6.63
CA VAL A 131 7.41 -2.79 -7.34
C VAL A 131 6.21 -1.88 -7.07
N CYS A 132 4.99 -2.41 -7.11
CA CYS A 132 3.78 -1.66 -6.79
C CYS A 132 3.76 -1.17 -5.32
N ALA A 133 4.15 -2.02 -4.37
CA ALA A 133 4.23 -1.66 -2.95
C ALA A 133 5.29 -0.59 -2.68
N VAL A 134 6.46 -0.68 -3.30
CA VAL A 134 7.50 0.37 -3.22
C VAL A 134 6.98 1.68 -3.81
N THR A 135 6.31 1.63 -4.96
CA THR A 135 5.70 2.82 -5.58
C THR A 135 4.74 3.51 -4.62
N TYR A 136 3.84 2.73 -4.01
CA TYR A 136 2.89 3.24 -3.02
C TYR A 136 3.60 3.95 -1.86
N VAL A 137 4.57 3.29 -1.24
CA VAL A 137 5.25 3.81 -0.04
C VAL A 137 6.10 5.03 -0.35
N VAL A 138 6.78 5.07 -1.50
CA VAL A 138 7.55 6.25 -1.93
C VAL A 138 6.62 7.44 -2.10
N VAL A 139 5.50 7.27 -2.81
CA VAL A 139 4.53 8.35 -3.03
C VAL A 139 3.91 8.80 -1.71
N ALA A 140 3.50 7.86 -0.85
CA ALA A 140 2.96 8.18 0.46
C ALA A 140 3.97 8.95 1.34
N GLY A 141 5.23 8.52 1.36
CA GLY A 141 6.31 9.20 2.09
C GLY A 141 6.56 10.63 1.59
N VAL A 142 6.57 10.83 0.26
CA VAL A 142 6.68 12.17 -0.35
C VAL A 142 5.50 13.04 0.05
N LEU A 143 4.26 12.53 -0.07
CA LEU A 143 3.07 13.28 0.29
C LEU A 143 3.07 13.70 1.77
N VAL A 144 3.42 12.79 2.68
CA VAL A 144 3.55 13.09 4.11
C VAL A 144 4.64 14.14 4.35
N GLY A 145 5.81 14.00 3.71
CA GLY A 145 6.89 14.98 3.84
C GLY A 145 6.50 16.38 3.32
N VAL A 146 5.75 16.46 2.21
CA VAL A 146 5.23 17.73 1.68
C VAL A 146 4.22 18.36 2.64
N VAL A 147 3.31 17.57 3.22
CA VAL A 147 2.35 18.06 4.22
C VAL A 147 3.06 18.56 5.47
N ASP A 148 4.11 17.86 5.93
CA ASP A 148 4.92 18.28 7.08
C ASP A 148 5.69 19.58 6.82
N ALA A 149 6.23 19.75 5.60
CA ALA A 149 6.99 20.95 5.22
C ALA A 149 6.11 22.17 4.86
N GLY A 150 4.86 21.94 4.45
CA GLY A 150 3.95 22.97 3.95
C GLY A 150 3.04 23.62 5.00
N LEU A 151 3.03 23.12 6.25
CA LEU A 151 2.23 23.68 7.33
C LEU A 151 3.12 24.54 8.26
N PRO A 152 2.73 25.79 8.57
CA PRO A 152 3.46 26.60 9.54
C PRO A 152 3.43 25.94 10.93
N PRO A 153 4.50 26.04 11.74
CA PRO A 153 4.47 25.57 13.12
C PRO A 153 3.41 26.38 13.89
N LEU A 154 2.51 25.69 14.58
CA LEU A 154 1.53 26.28 15.50
C LEU A 154 2.21 26.70 16.81
#